data_AF-A0A7K4CBV3-F1
#
_entry.id   AF-A0A7K4CBV3-F1
#
_cell.length_a   1.000
_cell.length_b   1.000
_cell.length_c   1.000
_cell.angle_alpha   90.00
_cell.angle_beta   90.00
_cell.angle_gamma   90.00
#
_symmetry.space_group_name_H-M   'P 1'
#
loop_
_entity.id
_entity.type
_entity.pdbx_description
1 polymer ?
#
loop_
_entity_poly.entity_id
_entity_poly.type
_entity_poly.pdbx_seq_one_letter_code
_entity_poly.pdbx_strand_id
1 'polypeptide(L)'
;MDTRPADYLRHRIARFSWSIKETQMHYSPLSPAGNYPASAPYYEQQGILELFRSLEADAETRDGLWQEFTCHREQLNALEAALGEPFRHALRKELSACMDMYSAAICHAQLGLLDVERDHELFPADRIAVLVRELGKDHDMSGAKQLFVMLQKNLAPREPGHTWPARKTGSPLPVSPAQVPADNDTVE
;
A
#
# COMPACT_ATOMS: atom_id res chain seq x y z
N MET A 1 3.75 29.75 -5.62
CA MET A 1 3.66 30.06 -4.19
C MET A 1 4.66 29.16 -3.50
N ASP A 2 5.79 29.70 -3.06
CA ASP A 2 6.82 28.93 -2.37
C ASP A 2 6.42 28.80 -0.89
N THR A 3 5.78 27.68 -0.56
CA THR A 3 5.52 27.33 0.84
C THR A 3 6.87 27.12 1.52
N ARG A 4 7.16 27.85 2.60
CA ARG A 4 8.42 27.67 3.33
C ARG A 4 8.50 26.22 3.84
N PRO A 5 9.67 25.56 3.80
CA PRO A 5 9.82 24.17 4.24
C PRO A 5 9.24 23.87 5.63
N ALA A 6 9.37 24.82 6.57
CA ALA A 6 8.80 24.71 7.91
C ALA A 6 7.25 24.73 7.92
N ASP A 7 6.62 25.54 7.06
CA ASP A 7 5.15 25.61 6.96
C ASP A 7 4.58 24.34 6.34
N TYR A 8 5.28 23.78 5.34
CA TYR A 8 4.93 22.48 4.78
C TYR A 8 5.06 21.36 5.82
N LEU A 9 6.13 21.36 6.62
CA LEU A 9 6.30 20.37 7.68
C LEU A 9 5.21 20.49 8.75
N ARG A 10 4.85 21.71 9.15
CA ARG A 10 3.72 21.96 10.08
C ARG A 10 2.42 21.41 9.52
N HIS A 11 2.15 21.61 8.23
CA HIS A 11 0.98 21.03 7.57
C HIS A 11 1.01 19.48 7.59
N ARG A 12 2.18 18.86 7.37
CA ARG A 12 2.32 17.40 7.47
C ARG A 12 2.10 16.90 8.90
N ILE A 13 2.58 17.61 9.93
CA ILE A 13 2.33 17.28 11.33
C ILE A 13 0.83 17.37 11.65
N ALA A 14 0.12 18.39 11.15
CA ALA A 14 -1.33 18.50 11.30
C ALA A 14 -2.07 17.33 10.62
N ARG A 15 -1.64 16.92 9.42
CA ARG A 15 -2.17 15.72 8.74
C ARG A 15 -1.92 14.44 9.53
N PHE A 16 -0.74 14.30 10.13
CA PHE A 16 -0.44 13.17 11.00
C PHE A 16 -1.39 13.13 12.21
N SER A 17 -1.59 14.26 12.89
CA SER A 17 -2.58 14.34 13.98
C SER A 17 -3.99 13.95 13.51
N TRP A 18 -4.40 14.44 12.34
CA TRP A 18 -5.70 14.09 11.77
C TRP A 18 -5.81 12.60 11.46
N SER A 19 -4.79 11.99 10.87
CA SER A 19 -4.78 10.56 10.56
C SER A 19 -4.93 9.68 11.80
N ILE A 20 -4.35 10.07 12.94
CA ILE A 20 -4.53 9.36 14.21
C ILE A 20 -6.00 9.42 14.65
N LYS A 21 -6.62 10.61 14.58
CA LYS A 21 -8.04 10.80 14.95
C LYS A 21 -8.97 10.01 14.03
N GLU A 22 -8.77 10.08 12.73
CA GLU A 22 -9.57 9.32 11.76
C GLU A 22 -9.43 7.81 11.97
N THR A 23 -8.22 7.34 12.22
CA THR A 23 -7.98 5.94 12.58
C THR A 23 -8.76 5.59 13.84
N GLN A 24 -8.70 6.42 14.89
CA GLN A 24 -9.43 6.17 16.12
C GLN A 24 -10.96 6.16 15.93
N MET A 25 -11.51 7.05 15.10
CA MET A 25 -12.96 7.18 14.87
C MET A 25 -13.53 6.12 13.93
N HIS A 26 -12.76 5.71 12.92
CA HIS A 26 -13.24 4.87 11.83
C HIS A 26 -12.60 3.49 11.79
N TYR A 27 -11.76 3.16 12.78
CA TYR A 27 -11.20 1.83 12.92
C TYR A 27 -12.31 0.79 13.00
N SER A 28 -12.25 -0.18 12.08
CA SER A 28 -13.12 -1.35 12.08
C SER A 28 -12.29 -2.61 11.90
N PRO A 29 -12.32 -3.56 12.85
CA PRO A 29 -11.58 -4.81 12.73
C PRO A 29 -12.11 -5.73 11.61
N LEU A 30 -13.31 -5.44 11.09
CA LEU A 30 -14.01 -6.25 10.09
C LEU A 30 -13.70 -5.84 8.65
N SER A 31 -13.27 -4.60 8.39
CA SER A 31 -12.94 -4.12 7.05
C SER A 31 -11.43 -3.88 6.95
N PRO A 32 -10.67 -4.70 6.16
CA PRO A 32 -9.24 -4.50 5.93
C PRO A 32 -8.90 -3.11 5.38
N ALA A 33 -9.84 -2.50 4.65
CA ALA A 33 -9.70 -1.15 4.10
C ALA A 33 -10.34 -0.07 5.00
N GLY A 34 -11.16 -0.45 5.99
CA GLY A 34 -11.97 0.49 6.77
C GLY A 34 -12.77 1.46 5.89
N ASN A 35 -13.23 2.56 6.49
CA ASN A 35 -13.38 3.83 5.75
C ASN A 35 -12.05 4.61 5.70
N TYR A 36 -11.09 4.20 6.54
CA TYR A 36 -9.78 4.82 6.67
C TYR A 36 -8.71 3.74 6.93
N PRO A 37 -7.57 3.75 6.21
CA PRO A 37 -6.54 2.72 6.34
C PRO A 37 -5.86 2.76 7.72
N ALA A 38 -5.64 1.59 8.32
CA ALA A 38 -4.96 1.48 9.61
C ALA A 38 -3.49 1.93 9.51
N SER A 39 -2.87 1.80 8.34
CA SER A 39 -1.48 2.21 8.11
C SER A 39 -1.29 3.73 7.96
N ALA A 40 -2.37 4.51 7.82
CA ALA A 40 -2.27 5.92 7.45
C ALA A 40 -1.43 6.77 8.42
N PRO A 41 -1.55 6.62 9.76
CA PRO A 41 -0.69 7.35 10.70
C PRO A 41 0.80 7.08 10.50
N TYR A 42 1.17 5.82 10.22
CA TYR A 42 2.58 5.45 10.00
C TYR A 42 3.12 5.98 8.69
N TYR A 43 2.27 6.07 7.66
CA TYR A 43 2.65 6.67 6.39
C TYR A 43 2.95 8.16 6.55
N GLU A 44 2.09 8.89 7.26
CA GLU A 44 2.32 10.30 7.57
C GLU A 44 3.56 10.49 8.46
N GLN A 45 3.73 9.64 9.48
CA GLN A 45 4.92 9.66 10.34
C GLN A 45 6.22 9.50 9.53
N GLN A 46 6.24 8.57 8.57
CA GLN A 46 7.42 8.35 7.74
C GLN A 46 7.76 9.57 6.89
N GLY A 47 6.77 10.17 6.23
CA GLY A 47 6.96 11.39 5.44
C GLY A 47 7.50 12.55 6.28
N ILE A 48 7.02 12.71 7.52
CA ILE A 48 7.53 13.73 8.44
C ILE A 48 9.00 13.49 8.80
N LEU A 49 9.37 12.24 9.12
CA LEU A 49 10.76 11.89 9.45
C LEU A 49 11.73 12.17 8.29
N GLU A 50 11.29 11.95 7.05
CA GLU A 50 12.07 12.27 5.86
C GLU A 50 12.25 13.78 5.69
N LEU A 51 11.19 14.56 5.89
CA LEU A 51 11.26 16.02 5.80
C LEU A 51 12.15 16.64 6.89
N PHE A 52 12.18 16.08 8.10
CA PHE A 52 13.10 16.54 9.15
C PHE A 52 14.58 16.36 8.79
N ARG A 53 14.91 15.37 7.94
CA ARG A 53 16.29 15.14 7.50
C ARG A 53 16.78 16.23 6.54
N SER A 54 15.87 16.84 5.79
CA SER A 54 16.16 17.90 4.82
C SER A 54 15.69 19.28 5.26
N LEU A 55 15.22 19.45 6.51
CA LEU A 55 14.71 20.72 7.01
C LEU A 55 15.86 21.68 7.29
N GLU A 56 15.95 22.72 6.46
CA GLU A 56 16.77 23.90 6.71
C GLU A 56 15.93 24.94 7.47
N ALA A 57 16.02 24.90 8.80
CA ALA A 57 15.39 25.85 9.71
C ALA A 57 16.33 26.17 10.88
N ASP A 58 16.10 27.28 11.55
CA ASP A 58 16.78 27.58 12.80
C ASP A 58 16.42 26.55 13.89
N ALA A 59 17.26 26.47 14.92
CA ALA A 59 17.12 25.47 15.98
C ALA A 59 15.79 25.58 16.73
N GLU A 60 15.32 26.81 17.00
CA GLU A 60 14.07 27.04 17.74
C GLU A 60 12.85 26.54 16.95
N THR A 61 12.77 26.88 15.67
CA THR A 61 11.71 26.39 14.78
C THR A 61 11.75 24.86 14.66
N ARG A 62 12.94 24.29 14.48
CA ARG A 62 13.11 22.84 14.36
C ARG A 62 12.69 22.11 15.63
N ASP A 63 13.09 22.60 16.80
CA ASP A 63 12.80 21.98 18.09
C ASP A 63 11.30 22.05 18.43
N GLY A 64 10.65 23.19 18.14
CA GLY A 64 9.20 23.33 18.30
C GLY A 64 8.41 22.33 17.45
N LEU A 65 8.76 22.20 16.16
CA LEU A 65 8.14 21.21 15.27
C LEU A 65 8.42 19.76 15.73
N TRP A 66 9.62 19.49 16.23
CA TRP A 66 9.98 18.17 16.73
C TRP A 66 9.20 17.80 18.00
N GLN A 67 8.96 18.77 18.88
CA GLN A 67 8.14 18.60 20.07
C GLN A 67 6.69 18.30 19.71
N GLU A 68 6.09 19.05 18.78
CA GLU A 68 4.73 18.78 18.27
C GLU A 68 4.63 17.38 17.65
N PHE A 69 5.58 17.02 16.80
CA PHE A 69 5.65 15.69 16.20
C PHE A 69 5.75 14.58 17.25
N THR A 70 6.58 14.76 18.27
CA THR A 70 6.77 13.77 19.35
C THR A 70 5.49 13.58 20.15
N CYS A 71 4.77 14.67 20.46
CA CYS A 71 3.47 14.61 21.14
C CYS A 71 2.46 13.76 20.34
N HIS A 72 2.35 13.96 19.02
CA HIS A 72 1.48 13.13 18.19
C HIS A 72 1.93 11.68 18.07
N ARG A 73 3.25 11.42 18.10
CA ARG A 73 3.77 10.05 18.13
C ARG A 73 3.38 9.31 19.41
N GLU A 74 3.38 10.00 20.55
CA GLU A 74 2.89 9.44 21.81
C GLU A 74 1.39 9.12 21.75
N GLN A 75 0.59 9.96 21.07
CA GLN A 75 -0.83 9.68 20.84
C GLN A 75 -1.03 8.43 19.96
N LEU A 76 -0.22 8.24 18.92
CA LEU A 76 -0.25 7.02 18.11
C LEU A 76 0.12 5.79 18.94
N ASN A 77 1.15 5.86 19.78
CA ASN A 77 1.52 4.76 20.68
C ASN A 77 0.40 4.42 21.67
N ALA A 78 -0.29 5.44 22.20
CA ALA A 78 -1.44 5.24 23.09
C ALA A 78 -2.62 4.58 22.36
N LEU A 79 -2.87 4.96 21.10
CA LEU A 79 -3.88 4.32 20.26
C LEU A 79 -3.55 2.84 20.01
N GLU A 80 -2.28 2.53 19.68
CA GLU A 80 -1.81 1.16 19.52
C GLU A 80 -2.03 0.33 20.77
N ALA A 81 -1.65 0.88 21.94
CA ALA A 81 -1.83 0.21 23.21
C ALA A 81 -3.31 -0.03 23.55
N ALA A 82 -4.19 0.93 23.20
CA ALA A 82 -5.61 0.82 23.46
C ALA A 82 -6.32 -0.20 22.54
N LEU A 83 -5.94 -0.25 21.26
CA LEU A 83 -6.55 -1.16 20.29
C LEU A 83 -5.91 -2.56 20.28
N GLY A 84 -4.65 -2.68 20.68
CA GLY A 84 -3.94 -3.95 20.87
C GLY A 84 -3.85 -4.83 19.62
N GLU A 85 -3.97 -6.14 19.83
CA GLU A 85 -3.82 -7.16 18.78
C GLU A 85 -4.79 -7.00 17.58
N PRO A 86 -6.06 -6.63 17.76
CA PRO A 86 -6.95 -6.30 16.64
C PRO A 86 -6.34 -5.30 15.65
N PHE A 87 -5.67 -4.27 16.16
CA PHE A 87 -5.04 -3.24 15.31
C PHE A 87 -3.85 -3.82 14.54
N ARG A 88 -3.02 -4.63 15.20
CA ARG A 88 -1.93 -5.37 14.54
C ARG A 88 -2.46 -6.30 13.45
N HIS A 89 -3.58 -6.97 13.70
CA HIS A 89 -4.23 -7.82 12.70
C HIS A 89 -4.74 -7.03 11.49
N ALA A 90 -5.31 -5.84 11.71
CA ALA A 90 -5.72 -4.95 10.64
C ALA A 90 -4.52 -4.54 9.75
N LEU A 91 -3.38 -4.16 10.37
CA LEU A 91 -2.16 -3.84 9.64
C LEU A 91 -1.62 -5.02 8.81
N ARG A 92 -1.68 -6.25 9.34
CA ARG A 92 -1.28 -7.46 8.59
C ARG A 92 -2.20 -7.71 7.39
N LYS A 93 -3.51 -7.56 7.57
CA LYS A 93 -4.48 -7.67 6.46
C LYS A 93 -4.23 -6.59 5.40
N GLU A 94 -3.96 -5.37 5.82
CA GLU A 94 -3.63 -4.26 4.91
C GLU A 94 -2.35 -4.55 4.13
N LEU A 95 -1.31 -5.10 4.77
CA LEU A 95 -0.08 -5.52 4.09
C LEU A 95 -0.38 -6.57 3.01
N SER A 96 -1.16 -7.60 3.33
CA SER A 96 -1.56 -8.62 2.34
C SER A 96 -2.26 -7.99 1.15
N ALA A 97 -3.24 -7.12 1.40
CA ALA A 97 -3.99 -6.44 0.33
C ALA A 97 -3.07 -5.55 -0.53
N CYS A 98 -2.14 -4.81 0.09
CA CYS A 98 -1.17 -4.01 -0.65
C CYS A 98 -0.25 -4.88 -1.52
N MET A 99 0.20 -6.04 -1.02
CA MET A 99 1.03 -6.98 -1.77
C MET A 99 0.28 -7.57 -2.97
N ASP A 100 -0.98 -7.93 -2.79
CA ASP A 100 -1.84 -8.44 -3.88
C ASP A 100 -2.05 -7.37 -4.96
N MET A 101 -2.37 -6.13 -4.55
CA MET A 101 -2.50 -4.99 -5.45
C MET A 101 -1.19 -4.70 -6.21
N TYR A 102 -0.06 -4.67 -5.51
CA TYR A 102 1.25 -4.41 -6.10
C TYR A 102 1.63 -5.50 -7.10
N SER A 103 1.37 -6.77 -6.78
CA SER A 103 1.57 -7.88 -7.70
C SER A 103 0.71 -7.74 -8.96
N ALA A 104 -0.58 -7.39 -8.81
CA ALA A 104 -1.48 -7.18 -9.95
C ALA A 104 -1.02 -6.00 -10.82
N ALA A 105 -0.61 -4.89 -10.21
CA ALA A 105 -0.08 -3.72 -10.91
C ALA A 105 1.18 -4.07 -11.72
N ILE A 106 2.11 -4.85 -11.15
CA ILE A 106 3.29 -5.34 -11.89
C ILE A 106 2.87 -6.22 -13.07
N CYS A 107 1.93 -7.14 -12.88
CA CYS A 107 1.43 -7.97 -13.98
C CYS A 107 0.84 -7.12 -15.12
N HIS A 108 0.04 -6.10 -14.80
CA HIS A 108 -0.52 -5.20 -15.82
C HIS A 108 0.55 -4.34 -16.51
N ALA A 109 1.54 -3.85 -15.76
CA ALA A 109 2.66 -3.11 -16.33
C ALA A 109 3.48 -3.98 -17.31
N GLN A 110 3.71 -5.26 -16.97
CA GLN A 110 4.39 -6.21 -17.85
C GLN A 110 3.63 -6.52 -19.14
N LEU A 111 2.30 -6.33 -19.14
CA LEU A 111 1.44 -6.45 -20.32
C LEU A 111 1.34 -5.14 -21.11
N GLY A 112 2.03 -4.07 -20.68
CA GLY A 112 1.95 -2.75 -21.29
C GLY A 112 0.62 -2.03 -21.05
N LEU A 113 -0.16 -2.48 -20.05
CA LEU A 113 -1.46 -1.89 -19.70
C LEU A 113 -1.34 -0.76 -18.68
N LEU A 114 -0.22 -0.70 -17.96
CA LEU A 114 0.12 0.36 -17.03
C LEU A 114 1.52 0.90 -17.36
N ASP A 115 1.66 2.19 -17.19
CA ASP A 115 2.94 2.90 -17.27
C ASP A 115 3.40 3.22 -15.85
N VAL A 116 4.59 2.74 -15.46
CA VAL A 116 5.09 2.87 -14.09
C VAL A 116 5.30 4.33 -13.68
N GLU A 117 5.67 5.20 -14.62
CA GLU A 117 5.91 6.61 -14.34
C GLU A 117 4.57 7.37 -14.22
N ARG A 118 3.63 7.07 -15.12
CA ARG A 118 2.33 7.77 -15.15
C ARG A 118 1.36 7.25 -14.11
N ASP A 119 1.38 5.96 -13.82
CA ASP A 119 0.44 5.26 -12.94
C ASP A 119 1.05 4.90 -11.57
N HIS A 120 2.09 5.62 -11.14
CA HIS A 120 2.81 5.40 -9.88
C HIS A 120 1.89 5.34 -8.64
N GLU A 121 0.75 6.03 -8.66
CA GLU A 121 -0.24 6.01 -7.57
C GLU A 121 -0.88 4.61 -7.38
N LEU A 122 -0.89 3.77 -8.42
CA LEU A 122 -1.41 2.39 -8.35
C LEU A 122 -0.41 1.42 -7.70
N PHE A 123 0.82 1.88 -7.42
CA PHE A 123 1.88 1.08 -6.83
C PHE A 123 2.03 1.43 -5.34
N PRO A 124 1.47 0.65 -4.39
CA PRO A 124 1.56 0.92 -2.96
C PRO A 124 2.93 0.58 -2.35
N ALA A 125 4.03 0.80 -3.07
CA ALA A 125 5.40 0.41 -2.67
C ALA A 125 5.82 1.04 -1.34
N ASP A 126 5.59 2.35 -1.17
CA ASP A 126 5.90 3.05 0.08
C ASP A 126 5.06 2.55 1.25
N ARG A 127 3.78 2.24 0.98
CA ARG A 127 2.87 1.71 1.99
C ARG A 127 3.29 0.32 2.45
N ILE A 128 3.71 -0.54 1.51
CA ILE A 128 4.29 -1.86 1.82
C ILE A 128 5.55 -1.69 2.68
N ALA A 129 6.44 -0.78 2.32
CA ALA A 129 7.67 -0.52 3.07
C ALA A 129 7.39 -0.06 4.51
N VAL A 130 6.42 0.84 4.68
CA VAL A 130 5.94 1.28 6.01
C VAL A 130 5.40 0.09 6.80
N LEU A 131 4.44 -0.66 6.24
CA LEU A 131 3.80 -1.79 6.92
C LEU A 131 4.79 -2.88 7.33
N VAL A 132 5.74 -3.22 6.45
CA VAL A 132 6.80 -4.20 6.73
C VAL A 132 7.70 -3.75 7.88
N ARG A 133 8.03 -2.45 7.94
CA ARG A 133 8.83 -1.90 9.05
C ARG A 133 8.05 -1.93 10.37
N GLU A 134 6.80 -1.48 10.35
CA GLU A 134 6.00 -1.37 11.58
C GLU A 134 5.65 -2.75 12.16
N LEU A 135 5.21 -3.69 11.32
CA LEU A 135 4.95 -5.08 11.75
C LEU A 135 6.22 -5.82 12.15
N GLY A 136 7.36 -5.43 11.55
CA GLY A 136 8.69 -5.99 11.84
C GLY A 136 9.22 -5.70 13.25
N LYS A 137 8.56 -4.82 14.02
CA LYS A 137 8.88 -4.58 15.44
C LYS A 137 8.54 -5.78 16.32
N ASP A 138 7.48 -6.50 15.96
CA ASP A 138 6.88 -7.54 16.79
C ASP A 138 6.95 -8.94 16.14
N HIS A 139 7.17 -9.02 14.83
CA HIS A 139 7.10 -10.26 14.05
C HIS A 139 8.23 -10.37 13.01
N ASP A 140 8.61 -11.60 12.64
CA ASP A 140 9.53 -11.82 11.51
C ASP A 140 8.84 -11.50 10.18
N MET A 141 9.33 -10.47 9.48
CA MET A 141 8.83 -10.02 8.18
C MET A 141 9.70 -10.46 7.00
N SER A 142 10.61 -11.42 7.19
CA SER A 142 11.57 -11.84 6.15
C SER A 142 10.89 -12.34 4.87
N GLY A 143 9.81 -13.11 4.97
CA GLY A 143 9.05 -13.59 3.80
C GLY A 143 8.40 -12.45 3.01
N ALA A 144 7.77 -11.49 3.69
CA ALA A 144 7.17 -10.32 3.05
C ALA A 144 8.23 -9.44 2.37
N LYS A 145 9.38 -9.23 3.03
CA LYS A 145 10.53 -8.50 2.45
C LYS A 145 11.05 -9.16 1.18
N GLN A 146 11.24 -10.48 1.21
CA GLN A 146 11.72 -11.24 0.06
C GLN A 146 10.74 -11.17 -1.12
N LEU A 147 9.44 -11.33 -0.85
CA LEU A 147 8.40 -11.21 -1.86
C LEU A 147 8.39 -9.80 -2.46
N PHE A 148 8.47 -8.75 -1.63
CA PHE A 148 8.48 -7.37 -2.10
C PHE A 148 9.69 -7.06 -2.99
N VAL A 149 10.89 -7.51 -2.59
CA VAL A 149 12.11 -7.38 -3.41
C VAL A 149 11.99 -8.14 -4.72
N MET A 150 11.41 -9.35 -4.72
CA MET A 150 11.16 -10.11 -5.93
C MET A 150 10.19 -9.38 -6.87
N LEU A 151 9.13 -8.80 -6.33
CA LEU A 151 8.15 -8.01 -7.10
C LEU A 151 8.79 -6.77 -7.71
N GLN A 152 9.60 -6.01 -6.95
CA GLN A 152 10.34 -4.85 -7.45
C GLN A 152 11.28 -5.20 -8.61
N LYS A 153 11.99 -6.33 -8.53
CA LYS A 153 12.85 -6.80 -9.64
C LYS A 153 12.08 -7.10 -10.92
N ASN A 154 10.82 -7.53 -10.80
CA ASN A 154 9.96 -7.82 -11.94
C ASN A 154 9.35 -6.56 -12.58
N LEU A 155 9.45 -5.40 -11.92
CA LEU A 155 9.02 -4.10 -12.43
C LEU A 155 10.11 -3.42 -13.29
N ALA A 156 11.38 -3.76 -13.08
CA ALA A 156 12.49 -3.18 -13.85
C ALA A 156 12.32 -3.48 -15.36
N PRO A 157 12.63 -2.51 -16.25
CA PRO A 157 12.49 -2.71 -17.68
C PRO A 157 13.32 -3.91 -18.11
N ARG A 158 12.66 -4.90 -18.74
CA ARG A 158 13.36 -6.00 -19.39
C ARG A 158 14.22 -5.42 -20.50
N GLU A 159 15.45 -5.90 -20.62
CA GLU A 159 16.33 -5.52 -21.72
C GLU A 159 15.60 -5.64 -23.07
N PRO A 160 15.76 -4.66 -23.98
CA PRO A 160 15.13 -4.70 -25.30
C PRO A 160 15.62 -5.95 -26.04
N GLY A 161 14.76 -6.95 -26.14
CA GLY A 161 15.08 -8.26 -26.72
C GLY A 161 14.34 -9.44 -26.09
N HIS A 162 13.75 -9.27 -24.90
CA HIS A 162 12.89 -10.29 -24.31
C HIS A 162 11.50 -10.29 -24.95
N THR A 163 11.41 -10.94 -26.11
CA THR A 163 10.13 -11.30 -26.71
C THR A 163 9.48 -12.38 -25.84
N TRP A 164 8.29 -12.10 -25.31
CA TRP A 164 7.41 -13.17 -24.85
C TRP A 164 7.24 -14.16 -26.01
N PRO A 165 7.29 -15.48 -25.79
CA PRO A 165 6.96 -16.42 -26.85
C PRO A 165 5.57 -16.04 -27.34
N ALA A 166 5.50 -15.63 -28.62
CA ALA A 166 4.26 -15.31 -29.28
C ALA A 166 3.26 -16.42 -28.93
N ARG A 167 2.14 -16.04 -28.31
CA ARG A 167 1.04 -16.94 -28.03
C ARG A 167 0.75 -17.62 -29.37
N LYS A 168 1.09 -18.91 -29.51
CA LYS A 168 0.75 -19.67 -30.71
C LYS A 168 -0.77 -19.65 -30.82
N THR A 169 -1.30 -18.72 -31.61
CA THR A 169 -2.67 -18.69 -32.08
C THR A 169 -2.83 -19.92 -32.97
N GLY A 170 -3.11 -21.06 -32.35
CA GLY A 170 -3.07 -22.35 -33.02
C GLY A 170 -3.08 -23.52 -32.06
N SER A 171 -4.00 -23.51 -31.11
CA SER A 171 -4.49 -24.77 -30.53
C SER A 171 -6.00 -24.72 -30.63
N PRO A 172 -6.63 -25.57 -31.45
CA PRO A 172 -8.07 -25.61 -31.54
C PRO A 172 -8.62 -25.96 -30.15
N LEU A 173 -9.59 -25.18 -29.68
CA LEU A 173 -10.36 -25.51 -28.50
C LEU A 173 -10.91 -26.93 -28.66
N PRO A 174 -10.89 -27.78 -27.63
CA PRO A 174 -11.60 -29.05 -27.68
C PRO A 174 -13.08 -28.73 -27.89
N VAL A 175 -13.61 -29.21 -29.01
CA VAL A 175 -15.03 -29.12 -29.35
C VAL A 175 -15.78 -29.87 -28.25
N SER A 176 -16.61 -29.17 -27.49
CA SER A 176 -17.57 -29.81 -26.58
C SER A 176 -18.49 -30.70 -27.41
N PRO A 177 -18.69 -31.98 -27.06
CA PRO A 177 -19.69 -32.78 -27.74
C PRO A 177 -21.07 -32.17 -27.47
N ALA A 178 -21.79 -31.94 -28.57
CA ALA A 178 -23.14 -31.40 -28.59
C ALA A 178 -24.04 -32.15 -27.59
N GLN A 179 -24.67 -31.41 -26.68
CA GLN A 179 -25.84 -31.88 -25.98
C GLN A 179 -26.97 -32.01 -27.00
N VAL A 180 -27.35 -33.25 -27.27
CA VAL A 180 -28.58 -33.61 -27.98
C VAL A 180 -29.76 -33.02 -27.18
N PRO A 181 -30.63 -32.19 -27.77
CA PRO A 181 -31.85 -31.80 -27.09
C PRO A 181 -32.77 -33.02 -27.00
N ALA A 182 -33.25 -33.28 -25.78
CA ALA A 182 -34.33 -34.21 -25.56
C ALA A 182 -35.60 -33.65 -26.21
N ASP A 183 -36.11 -34.38 -27.20
CA ASP A 183 -37.48 -34.23 -27.67
C ASP A 183 -38.42 -34.41 -26.48
N ASN A 184 -39.25 -33.39 -26.21
CA ASN A 184 -40.38 -33.52 -25.33
C ASN A 184 -41.61 -32.84 -25.99
N ASP A 185 -42.52 -33.72 -26.41
CA ASP A 185 -43.97 -33.59 -26.46
C ASP A 185 -44.70 -32.58 -27.38
N THR A 186 -45.36 -33.16 -28.39
CA THR A 186 -46.83 -33.26 -28.55
C THR A 186 -47.67 -31.98 -28.64
N VAL A 187 -48.32 -31.75 -29.81
CA VAL A 187 -49.71 -31.28 -30.10
C VAL A 187 -49.86 -31.42 -31.65
N GLU A 188 -50.84 -32.02 -32.33
CA GLU A 188 -52.28 -32.31 -32.12
C GLU A 188 -52.64 -33.80 -32.33
#